data_AF-A0A396L581-F1
#
_entry.id   AF-A0A396L581-F1
#
_cell.length_a   1.000
_cell.length_b   1.000
_cell.length_c   1.000
_cell.angle_alpha   90.00
_cell.angle_beta   90.00
_cell.angle_gamma   90.00
#
_symmetry.space_group_name_H-M   'P 1'
#
loop_
_entity.id
_entity.type
_entity.pdbx_description
1 polymer ?
#
loop_
_entity_poly.entity_id
_entity_poly.type
_entity_poly.pdbx_seq_one_letter_code
_entity_poly.pdbx_strand_id
1 'polypeptide(L)'
;MRSLEELRNELDRIDSQIIQLYEERMSVCEEVGEIKIEEGRKVFDRNREQQKLAQVTREAKDPFYKKGLTELFEQLMSQSRKLQYQLLTKKGALGRLPFIGVEELDWKNSRVVFQGTDGAYSQAAMHKFFSKDVNSFHVQTFRDAMEAIEEGSADFAVLPIENSSAGMVSEMYDLLEEFENYIVGEVILPINHYLVGTENTTLESIERVYSHPQALMQCSKFLDRHGSWQQIGAANTAVAAKKILNENDPTQAAICSEHAAEIYGLKILEEKINHNHNNSTRFIVVTNQKIFLKKAQKISICFEVAHESGSLYHLLSHFIYNDLNMTKIESRPIEGKTWEYRFFVDFEGNMGDAAVKNAIRGLREESKSLKILGNY
;
A
#
# COMPACT_ATOMS: atom_id res chain seq x y z
N MET A 1 19.61 18.39 -50.99
CA MET A 1 19.03 17.77 -49.78
C MET A 1 20.12 16.97 -49.13
N ARG A 2 20.28 17.07 -47.81
CA ARG A 2 21.21 16.22 -47.08
C ARG A 2 20.70 14.78 -47.09
N SER A 3 21.62 13.82 -47.12
CA SER A 3 21.25 12.41 -46.97
C SER A 3 20.81 12.12 -45.54
N LEU A 4 20.05 11.04 -45.35
CA LEU A 4 19.68 10.58 -44.01
C LEU A 4 20.91 10.28 -43.15
N GLU A 5 21.97 9.74 -43.76
CA GLU A 5 23.23 9.40 -43.10
C GLU A 5 23.99 10.66 -42.67
N GLU A 6 24.04 11.69 -43.52
CA GLU A 6 24.62 13.00 -43.17
C GLU A 6 23.87 13.69 -42.02
N LEU A 7 22.54 13.50 -41.93
CA LEU A 7 21.74 14.03 -40.83
C LEU A 7 21.99 13.26 -39.52
N ARG A 8 22.10 11.93 -39.58
CA ARG A 8 22.44 11.10 -38.42
C ARG A 8 23.83 11.41 -37.86
N ASN A 9 24.84 11.51 -38.72
CA ASN A 9 26.20 11.86 -38.28
C ASN A 9 26.26 13.25 -37.61
N GLU A 10 25.42 14.20 -38.04
CA GLU A 10 25.35 15.48 -37.35
C GLU A 10 24.65 15.39 -36.00
N LEU A 11 23.57 14.59 -35.90
CA LEU A 11 22.92 14.33 -34.61
C LEU A 11 23.90 13.68 -33.63
N ASP A 12 24.66 12.67 -34.05
CA ASP A 12 25.66 12.01 -33.20
C ASP A 12 26.71 13.01 -32.66
N ARG A 13 27.12 13.97 -33.49
CA ARG A 13 28.04 15.05 -33.09
C ARG A 13 27.39 15.97 -32.04
N ILE A 14 26.13 16.34 -32.22
CA ILE A 14 25.38 17.18 -31.28
C ILE A 14 25.18 16.43 -29.95
N ASP A 15 24.79 15.17 -30.00
CA ASP A 15 24.58 14.32 -28.83
C ASP A 15 25.87 14.16 -28.01
N SER A 16 27.01 14.02 -28.70
CA SER A 16 28.34 14.00 -28.04
C SER A 16 28.61 15.29 -27.25
N GLN A 17 28.22 16.46 -27.78
CA GLN A 17 28.35 17.73 -27.06
C GLN A 17 27.38 17.82 -25.87
N ILE A 18 26.15 17.31 -26.03
CA ILE A 18 25.17 17.26 -24.94
C ILE A 18 25.68 16.41 -23.78
N ILE A 19 26.30 15.26 -24.06
CA ILE A 19 26.90 14.39 -23.04
C ILE A 19 27.99 15.13 -22.27
N GLN A 20 28.94 15.76 -22.97
CA GLN A 20 30.03 16.52 -22.34
C GLN A 20 29.50 17.64 -21.45
N LEU A 21 28.54 18.42 -21.94
CA LEU A 21 27.92 19.52 -21.19
C LEU A 21 27.11 19.00 -19.98
N TYR A 22 26.49 17.83 -20.09
CA TYR A 22 25.77 17.21 -18.99
C TYR A 22 26.72 16.83 -17.85
N GLU A 23 27.84 16.18 -18.17
CA GLU A 23 28.85 15.79 -17.18
C GLU A 23 29.47 17.01 -16.49
N GLU A 24 29.86 18.03 -17.25
CA GLU A 24 30.37 19.29 -16.70
C GLU A 24 29.34 19.94 -15.76
N ARG A 25 28.07 19.98 -16.18
CA ARG A 25 26.97 20.50 -15.35
C ARG A 25 26.81 19.70 -14.06
N MET A 26 26.92 18.36 -14.11
CA MET A 26 26.82 17.52 -12.92
C MET A 26 27.97 17.76 -11.95
N SER A 27 29.20 17.93 -12.44
CA SER A 27 30.37 18.27 -11.62
C SER A 27 30.17 19.58 -10.86
N VAL A 28 29.67 20.62 -11.52
CA VAL A 28 29.34 21.90 -10.86
C VAL A 28 28.20 21.72 -9.84
N CYS A 29 27.22 20.85 -10.13
CA CYS A 29 26.13 20.56 -9.19
C CYS A 29 26.59 19.84 -7.93
N GLU A 30 27.63 19.01 -8.02
CA GLU A 30 28.28 18.38 -6.87
C GLU A 30 28.92 19.43 -5.96
N GLU A 31 29.75 20.32 -6.51
CA GLU A 31 30.35 21.45 -5.77
C GLU A 31 29.30 22.33 -5.09
N VAL A 32 28.21 22.68 -5.81
CA VAL A 32 27.08 23.40 -5.23
C VAL A 32 26.43 22.62 -4.09
N GLY A 33 26.32 21.30 -4.23
CA GLY A 33 25.84 20.41 -3.18
C GLY A 33 26.71 20.47 -1.93
N GLU A 34 28.04 20.43 -2.09
CA GLU A 34 28.98 20.49 -0.97
C GLU A 34 28.86 21.80 -0.19
N ILE A 35 28.83 22.93 -0.90
CA ILE A 35 28.64 24.25 -0.29
C ILE A 35 27.31 24.32 0.47
N LYS A 36 26.21 23.84 -0.13
CA LYS A 36 24.90 23.81 0.53
C LYS A 36 24.94 22.97 1.82
N ILE A 37 25.67 21.86 1.83
CA ILE A 37 25.80 21.01 3.00
C ILE A 37 26.56 21.75 4.11
N GLU A 38 27.68 22.39 3.79
CA GLU A 38 28.50 23.14 4.74
C GLU A 38 27.74 24.35 5.34
N GLU A 39 26.97 25.05 4.51
CA GLU A 39 26.17 26.19 4.93
C GLU A 39 24.79 25.81 5.52
N GLY A 40 24.43 24.53 5.52
CA GLY A 40 23.11 24.05 5.99
C GLY A 40 21.92 24.53 5.15
N ARG A 41 22.12 24.79 3.85
CA ARG A 41 21.07 25.24 2.92
C ARG A 41 20.30 24.06 2.33
N LYS A 42 19.02 24.31 2.00
CA LYS A 42 18.15 23.31 1.34
C LYS A 42 18.63 22.99 -0.08
N VAL A 43 18.49 21.73 -0.47
CA VAL A 43 18.78 21.26 -1.83
C VAL A 43 17.73 21.78 -2.81
N PHE A 44 16.44 21.59 -2.49
CA PHE A 44 15.34 22.05 -3.31
C PHE A 44 14.98 23.51 -3.00
N ASP A 45 15.05 24.35 -4.04
CA ASP A 45 14.65 25.76 -4.00
C ASP A 45 13.73 26.05 -5.20
N ARG A 46 12.42 26.06 -4.93
CA ARG A 46 11.39 26.24 -5.96
C ARG A 46 11.52 27.57 -6.70
N ASN A 47 11.91 28.64 -6.01
CA ASN A 47 12.05 29.96 -6.63
C ASN A 47 13.23 30.00 -7.59
N ARG A 48 14.36 29.40 -7.18
CA ARG A 48 15.55 29.33 -8.02
C ARG A 48 15.32 28.51 -9.29
N GLU A 49 14.60 27.39 -9.19
CA GLU A 49 14.29 26.55 -10.35
C GLU A 49 13.31 27.24 -11.31
N GLN A 50 12.26 27.89 -10.80
CA GLN A 50 11.34 28.68 -11.63
C GLN A 50 12.05 29.82 -12.37
N GLN A 51 12.97 30.53 -11.70
CA GLN A 51 13.79 31.55 -12.35
C GLN A 51 14.65 30.97 -13.48
N LYS A 52 15.23 29.78 -13.27
CA LYS A 52 16.05 29.12 -14.30
C LYS A 52 15.22 28.68 -15.49
N LEU A 53 14.03 28.10 -15.28
CA LEU A 53 13.10 27.73 -16.36
C LEU A 53 12.63 28.96 -17.15
N ALA A 54 12.28 30.05 -16.45
CA ALA A 54 11.90 31.30 -17.10
C ALA A 54 13.03 31.88 -17.97
N GLN A 55 14.28 31.78 -17.50
CA GLN A 55 15.45 32.20 -18.28
C GLN A 55 15.62 31.37 -19.55
N VAL A 56 15.63 30.03 -19.43
CA VAL A 56 15.88 29.12 -20.56
C VAL A 56 14.78 29.22 -21.61
N THR A 57 13.52 29.31 -21.19
CA THR A 57 12.37 29.41 -22.10
C THR A 57 12.28 30.76 -22.81
N ARG A 58 12.89 31.81 -22.26
CA ARG A 58 12.95 33.14 -22.91
C ARG A 58 13.81 33.13 -24.18
N GLU A 59 14.81 32.28 -24.24
CA GLU A 59 15.76 32.21 -25.36
C GLU A 59 15.19 31.46 -26.58
N ALA A 60 14.21 30.58 -26.37
CA ALA A 60 13.54 29.85 -27.45
C ALA A 60 12.45 30.69 -28.12
N LYS A 61 12.38 30.66 -29.46
CA LYS A 61 11.41 31.42 -30.25
C LYS A 61 10.07 30.68 -30.45
N ASP A 62 10.12 29.35 -30.62
CA ASP A 62 8.95 28.53 -30.93
C ASP A 62 8.28 27.95 -29.67
N PRO A 63 6.93 27.98 -29.56
CA PRO A 63 6.20 27.35 -28.45
C PRO A 63 6.53 25.86 -28.23
N PHE A 64 6.77 25.10 -29.30
CA PHE A 64 7.17 23.69 -29.23
C PHE A 64 8.52 23.53 -28.54
N TYR A 65 9.53 24.31 -28.96
CA TYR A 65 10.86 24.26 -28.35
C TYR A 65 10.86 24.76 -26.91
N LYS A 66 10.03 25.77 -26.58
CA LYS A 66 9.87 26.21 -25.19
C LYS A 66 9.39 25.07 -24.30
N LYS A 67 8.36 24.33 -24.71
CA LYS A 67 7.84 23.20 -23.94
C LYS A 67 8.89 22.10 -23.77
N GLY A 68 9.56 21.70 -24.85
CA GLY A 68 10.61 20.67 -24.79
C GLY A 68 11.80 21.07 -23.92
N LEU A 69 12.23 22.34 -23.97
CA LEU A 69 13.30 22.84 -23.10
C LEU A 69 12.88 22.91 -21.63
N THR A 70 11.63 23.28 -21.34
CA THR A 70 11.10 23.22 -19.96
C THR A 70 11.22 21.81 -19.41
N GLU A 71 10.68 20.81 -20.13
CA GLU A 71 10.71 19.41 -19.72
C GLU A 71 12.15 18.89 -19.53
N LEU A 72 13.05 19.19 -20.47
CA LEU A 72 14.46 18.81 -20.39
C LEU A 72 15.14 19.43 -19.15
N PHE A 73 14.97 20.72 -18.92
CA PHE A 73 15.63 21.40 -17.81
C PHE A 73 15.04 21.01 -16.46
N GLU A 74 13.74 20.72 -16.37
CA GLU A 74 13.13 20.10 -15.19
C GLU A 74 13.77 18.76 -14.85
N GLN A 75 14.01 17.91 -15.86
CA GLN A 75 14.74 16.66 -15.66
C GLN A 75 16.17 16.89 -15.21
N LEU A 76 16.92 17.79 -15.86
CA LEU A 76 18.30 18.13 -15.47
C LEU A 76 18.37 18.62 -14.01
N MET A 77 17.44 19.47 -13.59
CA MET A 77 17.37 19.97 -12.21
C MET A 77 17.01 18.84 -11.24
N SER A 78 16.04 17.99 -11.57
CA SER A 78 15.70 16.80 -10.77
C SER A 78 16.92 15.89 -10.56
N GLN A 79 17.69 15.60 -11.62
CA GLN A 79 18.93 14.82 -11.53
C GLN A 79 19.98 15.51 -10.63
N SER A 80 20.09 16.83 -10.71
CA SER A 80 20.99 17.61 -9.85
C SER A 80 20.62 17.46 -8.37
N ARG A 81 19.32 17.56 -8.04
CA ARG A 81 18.84 17.40 -6.67
C ARG A 81 19.12 16.00 -6.16
N LYS A 82 18.89 14.97 -6.97
CA LYS A 82 19.15 13.58 -6.62
C LYS A 82 20.62 13.33 -6.28
N LEU A 83 21.55 13.87 -7.07
CA LEU A 83 22.98 13.84 -6.75
C LEU A 83 23.27 14.54 -5.40
N GLN A 84 22.73 15.74 -5.19
CA GLN A 84 22.93 16.51 -3.94
C GLN A 84 22.34 15.79 -2.71
N TYR A 85 21.19 15.14 -2.88
CA TYR A 85 20.63 14.25 -1.87
C TYR A 85 21.61 13.10 -1.58
N GLN A 86 22.11 12.37 -2.59
CA GLN A 86 23.09 11.31 -2.33
C GLN A 86 24.31 11.80 -1.53
N LEU A 87 24.84 12.99 -1.83
CA LEU A 87 25.94 13.61 -1.08
C LEU A 87 25.57 13.87 0.39
N LEU A 88 24.38 14.43 0.65
CA LEU A 88 23.87 14.61 2.01
C LEU A 88 23.79 13.29 2.79
N THR A 89 23.37 12.19 2.15
CA THR A 89 23.33 10.87 2.83
C THR A 89 24.72 10.38 3.15
N LYS A 90 25.65 10.48 2.19
CA LYS A 90 27.04 10.04 2.37
C LYS A 90 27.75 10.80 3.49
N LYS A 91 27.53 12.11 3.62
CA LYS A 91 28.10 12.94 4.70
C LYS A 91 27.41 12.74 6.06
N GLY A 92 26.47 11.79 6.18
CA GLY A 92 25.78 11.51 7.44
C GLY A 92 24.84 12.63 7.89
N ALA A 93 24.54 13.60 7.02
CA ALA A 93 23.55 14.65 7.29
C ALA A 93 22.12 14.10 7.29
N LEU A 94 21.94 12.82 6.94
CA LEU A 94 20.70 12.12 7.19
C LEU A 94 20.57 11.86 8.70
N GLY A 95 19.64 12.53 9.36
CA GLY A 95 19.10 12.03 10.62
C GLY A 95 18.64 10.58 10.43
N ARG A 96 18.84 9.73 11.44
CA ARG A 96 18.31 8.36 11.41
C ARG A 96 16.80 8.44 11.16
N LEU A 97 16.28 7.65 10.22
CA LEU A 97 14.83 7.45 10.14
C LEU A 97 14.36 7.01 11.53
N PRO A 98 13.20 7.49 12.02
CA PRO A 98 12.76 7.23 13.39
C PRO A 98 12.26 5.78 13.58
N PHE A 99 12.73 4.84 12.76
CA PHE A 99 12.37 3.44 12.73
C PHE A 99 13.52 2.58 13.23
N ILE A 100 13.19 1.59 14.05
CA ILE A 100 14.14 0.67 14.68
C ILE A 100 14.05 -0.69 13.96
N GLY A 101 15.18 -1.14 13.41
CA GLY A 101 15.27 -2.44 12.75
C GLY A 101 15.38 -3.57 13.77
N VAL A 102 14.43 -4.50 13.76
CA VAL A 102 14.38 -5.68 14.65
C VAL A 102 14.59 -6.97 13.84
N GLU A 103 15.15 -8.01 14.46
CA GLU A 103 15.35 -9.31 13.80
C GLU A 103 14.03 -10.08 13.65
N GLU A 104 13.20 -10.02 14.70
CA GLU A 104 11.91 -10.68 14.79
C GLU A 104 10.91 -9.80 15.53
N LEU A 105 9.62 -10.04 15.32
CA LEU A 105 8.55 -9.41 16.10
C LEU A 105 8.35 -10.21 17.38
N ASP A 106 8.54 -9.58 18.55
CA ASP A 106 8.22 -10.21 19.83
C ASP A 106 6.71 -10.09 20.11
N TRP A 107 5.96 -11.12 19.72
CA TRP A 107 4.50 -11.16 19.87
C TRP A 107 4.02 -12.18 20.90
N LYS A 108 4.91 -12.96 21.53
CA LYS A 108 4.51 -14.08 22.41
C LYS A 108 3.71 -13.65 23.63
N ASN A 109 3.98 -12.44 24.12
CA ASN A 109 3.27 -11.84 25.26
C ASN A 109 2.36 -10.68 24.84
N SER A 110 2.08 -10.56 23.54
CA SER A 110 1.30 -9.45 22.99
C SER A 110 -0.19 -9.76 22.96
N ARG A 111 -0.99 -8.71 23.11
CA ARG A 111 -2.43 -8.73 22.85
C ARG A 111 -2.67 -8.33 21.40
N VAL A 112 -3.37 -9.17 20.66
CA VAL A 112 -3.68 -8.93 19.25
C VAL A 112 -5.17 -8.67 19.07
N VAL A 113 -5.52 -7.56 18.43
CA VAL A 113 -6.91 -7.24 18.09
C VAL A 113 -7.17 -7.53 16.61
N PHE A 114 -8.37 -8.00 16.29
CA PHE A 114 -8.84 -8.08 14.91
C PHE A 114 -10.25 -7.51 14.78
N GLN A 115 -10.56 -6.96 13.62
CA GLN A 115 -11.92 -6.50 13.34
C GLN A 115 -12.81 -7.70 12.96
N GLY A 116 -13.98 -7.77 13.58
CA GLY A 116 -15.05 -8.70 13.23
C GLY A 116 -15.58 -9.50 14.42
N THR A 117 -15.70 -10.81 14.25
CA THR A 117 -16.19 -11.75 15.26
C THR A 117 -15.49 -13.09 15.09
N ASP A 118 -15.67 -14.01 16.04
CA ASP A 118 -15.10 -15.35 15.96
C ASP A 118 -15.57 -16.08 14.69
N GLY A 119 -14.64 -16.71 13.98
CA GLY A 119 -14.86 -17.31 12.67
C GLY A 119 -14.63 -16.38 11.47
N ALA A 120 -14.48 -15.07 11.69
CA ALA A 120 -14.22 -14.14 10.59
C ALA A 120 -12.86 -14.39 9.90
N TYR A 121 -12.74 -13.95 8.65
CA TYR A 121 -11.48 -14.04 7.90
C TYR A 121 -10.33 -13.27 8.56
N SER A 122 -10.60 -12.16 9.25
CA SER A 122 -9.60 -11.41 10.02
C SER A 122 -8.97 -12.26 11.14
N GLN A 123 -9.77 -13.10 11.82
CA GLN A 123 -9.26 -14.04 12.82
C GLN A 123 -8.40 -15.13 12.19
N ALA A 124 -8.83 -15.66 11.04
CA ALA A 124 -8.04 -16.63 10.29
C ALA A 124 -6.69 -16.03 9.85
N ALA A 125 -6.67 -14.76 9.43
CA ALA A 125 -5.45 -14.05 9.04
C ALA A 125 -4.51 -13.88 10.24
N MET A 126 -5.08 -13.51 11.39
CA MET A 126 -4.36 -13.39 12.65
C MET A 126 -3.71 -14.71 13.07
N HIS A 127 -4.46 -15.81 13.10
CA HIS A 127 -3.92 -17.12 13.47
C HIS A 127 -2.84 -17.61 12.48
N LYS A 128 -2.96 -17.26 11.20
CA LYS A 128 -1.94 -17.57 10.19
C LYS A 128 -0.65 -16.78 10.38
N PHE A 129 -0.73 -15.53 10.85
CA PHE A 129 0.46 -14.70 11.07
C PHE A 129 1.18 -15.02 12.39
N PHE A 130 0.43 -15.11 13.49
CA PHE A 130 0.97 -15.24 14.83
C PHE A 130 1.02 -16.73 15.25
N SER A 131 -0.09 -17.22 15.80
CA SER A 131 -0.36 -18.64 16.10
C SER A 131 -1.82 -18.76 16.56
N LYS A 132 -2.32 -19.99 16.73
CA LYS A 132 -3.68 -20.22 17.26
C LYS A 132 -3.81 -19.88 18.76
N ASP A 133 -2.71 -19.85 19.50
CA ASP A 133 -2.70 -19.65 20.96
C ASP A 133 -2.42 -18.18 21.36
N VAL A 134 -2.41 -17.26 20.39
CA VAL A 134 -2.12 -15.85 20.66
C VAL A 134 -3.22 -15.21 21.51
N ASN A 135 -2.83 -14.46 22.53
CA ASN A 135 -3.77 -13.68 23.34
C ASN A 135 -4.44 -12.63 22.46
N SER A 136 -5.72 -12.83 22.15
CA SER A 136 -6.42 -12.02 21.17
C SER A 136 -7.87 -11.75 21.53
N PHE A 137 -8.40 -10.66 20.99
CA PHE A 137 -9.79 -10.28 21.12
C PHE A 137 -10.28 -9.61 19.83
N HIS A 138 -11.59 -9.43 19.71
CA HIS A 138 -12.19 -8.80 18.54
C HIS A 138 -12.98 -7.55 18.89
N VAL A 139 -13.07 -6.67 17.91
CA VAL A 139 -13.83 -5.42 17.97
C VAL A 139 -14.72 -5.29 16.74
N GLN A 140 -15.70 -4.39 16.78
CA GLN A 140 -16.71 -4.32 15.72
C GLN A 140 -16.24 -3.50 14.52
N THR A 141 -15.59 -2.36 14.76
CA THR A 141 -15.14 -1.47 13.69
C THR A 141 -13.63 -1.53 13.51
N PHE A 142 -13.16 -1.09 12.34
CA PHE A 142 -11.72 -0.97 12.11
C PHE A 142 -11.10 0.14 12.95
N ARG A 143 -11.85 1.22 13.19
CA ARG A 143 -11.45 2.32 14.07
C ARG A 143 -11.22 1.82 15.50
N ASP A 144 -12.14 1.02 16.04
CA ASP A 144 -11.99 0.42 17.38
C ASP A 144 -10.68 -0.36 17.50
N ALA A 145 -10.24 -1.03 16.42
CA ALA A 145 -8.99 -1.79 16.41
C ALA A 145 -7.76 -0.88 16.39
N MET A 146 -7.83 0.26 15.69
CA MET A 146 -6.76 1.27 15.70
C MET A 146 -6.67 1.97 17.06
N GLU A 147 -7.81 2.34 17.64
CA GLU A 147 -7.92 2.95 18.98
C GLU A 147 -7.42 1.98 20.06
N ALA A 148 -7.73 0.69 19.96
CA ALA A 148 -7.23 -0.31 20.89
C ALA A 148 -5.69 -0.38 20.94
N ILE A 149 -5.00 -0.12 19.82
CA ILE A 149 -3.53 0.00 19.81
C ILE A 149 -3.10 1.32 20.45
N GLU A 150 -3.73 2.43 20.08
CA GLU A 150 -3.38 3.77 20.58
C GLU A 150 -3.52 3.88 22.10
N GLU A 151 -4.58 3.31 22.66
CA GLU A 151 -4.84 3.25 24.10
C GLU A 151 -3.97 2.24 24.85
N GLY A 152 -3.23 1.38 24.13
CA GLY A 152 -2.45 0.31 24.72
C GLY A 152 -3.29 -0.86 25.25
N SER A 153 -4.50 -1.06 24.72
CA SER A 153 -5.34 -2.24 24.96
C SER A 153 -4.89 -3.45 24.11
N ALA A 154 -4.26 -3.19 22.97
CA ALA A 154 -3.62 -4.16 22.08
C ALA A 154 -2.21 -3.69 21.67
N ASP A 155 -1.34 -4.62 21.33
CA ASP A 155 0.02 -4.34 20.83
C ASP A 155 0.09 -4.45 19.30
N PHE A 156 -0.78 -5.28 18.71
CA PHE A 156 -0.93 -5.45 17.26
C PHE A 156 -2.39 -5.50 16.85
N ALA A 157 -2.69 -5.08 15.61
CA ALA A 157 -3.97 -5.30 14.97
C ALA A 157 -3.82 -6.00 13.62
N VAL A 158 -4.81 -6.83 13.28
CA VAL A 158 -4.92 -7.48 11.97
C VAL A 158 -6.11 -6.93 11.22
N LEU A 159 -5.86 -6.26 10.10
CA LEU A 159 -6.85 -5.47 9.36
C LEU A 159 -6.82 -5.80 7.86
N PRO A 160 -7.97 -5.95 7.19
CA PRO A 160 -8.02 -6.14 5.74
C PRO A 160 -7.73 -4.80 5.03
N ILE A 161 -6.78 -4.78 4.08
CA ILE A 161 -6.46 -3.56 3.31
C ILE A 161 -6.98 -3.61 1.87
N GLU A 162 -7.12 -4.81 1.32
CA GLU A 162 -7.45 -5.00 -0.10
C GLU A 162 -8.04 -6.39 -0.37
N ASN A 163 -9.03 -6.47 -1.25
CA ASN A 163 -9.58 -7.71 -1.77
C ASN A 163 -9.43 -7.75 -3.30
N SER A 164 -9.02 -8.90 -3.85
CA SER A 164 -8.75 -9.04 -5.29
C SER A 164 -10.00 -8.91 -6.18
N SER A 165 -11.21 -9.07 -5.61
CA SER A 165 -12.48 -8.94 -6.35
C SER A 165 -13.18 -7.60 -6.10
N ALA A 166 -13.10 -7.08 -4.87
CA ALA A 166 -13.80 -5.85 -4.45
C ALA A 166 -12.92 -4.60 -4.44
N GLY A 167 -11.60 -4.76 -4.63
CA GLY A 167 -10.63 -3.67 -4.60
C GLY A 167 -10.19 -3.29 -3.18
N MET A 168 -9.73 -2.04 -3.04
CA MET A 168 -9.21 -1.50 -1.79
C MET A 168 -10.28 -1.34 -0.70
N VAL A 169 -9.91 -1.57 0.56
CA VAL A 169 -10.74 -1.21 1.72
C VAL A 169 -10.51 0.27 2.02
N SER A 170 -11.37 1.11 1.42
CA SER A 170 -11.24 2.58 1.43
C SER A 170 -10.92 3.18 2.80
N GLU A 171 -11.71 2.82 3.81
CA GLU A 171 -11.58 3.31 5.18
C GLU A 171 -10.18 3.02 5.78
N MET A 172 -9.49 1.95 5.36
CA MET A 172 -8.19 1.60 5.96
C MET A 172 -7.09 2.56 5.56
N TYR A 173 -7.18 3.13 4.37
CA TYR A 173 -6.21 4.13 3.91
C TYR A 173 -6.36 5.43 4.68
N ASP A 174 -7.61 5.78 5.04
CA ASP A 174 -7.90 6.96 5.83
C ASP A 174 -7.43 6.76 7.28
N LEU A 175 -7.75 5.61 7.90
CA LEU A 175 -7.28 5.28 9.26
C LEU A 175 -5.75 5.16 9.37
N LEU A 176 -5.07 4.61 8.35
CA LEU A 176 -3.60 4.54 8.33
C LEU A 176 -2.94 5.93 8.26
N GLU A 177 -3.64 6.92 7.71
CA GLU A 177 -3.15 8.29 7.73
C GLU A 177 -3.48 8.99 9.05
N GLU A 178 -4.67 8.77 9.61
CA GLU A 178 -5.11 9.36 10.87
C GLU A 178 -4.30 8.88 12.09
N PHE A 179 -4.07 7.56 12.20
CA PHE A 179 -3.40 6.96 13.35
C PHE A 179 -1.89 6.80 13.13
N GLU A 180 -1.09 6.91 14.19
CA GLU A 180 0.35 6.63 14.15
C GLU A 180 0.65 5.12 14.33
N ASN A 181 0.02 4.32 13.48
CA ASN A 181 0.21 2.87 13.41
C ASN A 181 1.02 2.50 12.14
N TYR A 182 1.93 1.53 12.28
CA TYR A 182 2.86 1.13 11.24
C TYR A 182 2.71 -0.35 10.90
N ILE A 183 2.71 -0.66 9.60
CA ILE A 183 2.62 -2.00 9.06
C ILE A 183 3.96 -2.72 9.27
N VAL A 184 3.89 -3.87 9.94
CA VAL A 184 5.04 -4.72 10.28
C VAL A 184 4.93 -6.12 9.67
N GLY A 185 3.83 -6.41 8.98
CA GLY A 185 3.60 -7.68 8.31
C GLY A 185 2.38 -7.64 7.40
N GLU A 186 2.28 -8.64 6.52
CA GLU A 186 1.10 -8.88 5.70
C GLU A 186 0.76 -10.37 5.63
N VAL A 187 -0.51 -10.66 5.41
CA VAL A 187 -1.01 -12.01 5.14
C VAL A 187 -2.00 -11.96 4.00
N ILE A 188 -1.80 -12.81 2.99
CA ILE A 188 -2.79 -13.03 1.95
C ILE A 188 -3.55 -14.33 2.25
N LEU A 189 -4.88 -14.23 2.32
CA LEU A 189 -5.77 -15.35 2.49
C LEU A 189 -6.68 -15.52 1.26
N PRO A 190 -6.70 -16.72 0.65
CA PRO A 190 -7.75 -17.11 -0.27
C PRO A 190 -9.12 -17.06 0.41
N ILE A 191 -10.11 -16.49 -0.28
CA ILE A 191 -11.49 -16.42 0.19
C ILE A 191 -12.27 -17.56 -0.47
N ASN A 192 -12.46 -18.62 0.31
CA ASN A 192 -13.18 -19.82 -0.09
C ASN A 192 -14.44 -19.96 0.77
N HIS A 193 -15.58 -20.12 0.10
CA HIS A 193 -16.86 -20.26 0.77
C HIS A 193 -17.26 -21.73 0.84
N TYR A 194 -17.73 -22.15 1.99
CA TYR A 194 -18.13 -23.52 2.30
C TYR A 194 -19.60 -23.51 2.70
N LEU A 195 -20.37 -24.46 2.18
CA LEU A 195 -21.73 -24.71 2.64
C LEU A 195 -21.65 -25.58 3.89
N VAL A 196 -22.20 -25.10 5.00
CA VAL A 196 -22.14 -25.77 6.29
C VAL A 196 -23.53 -25.99 6.86
N GLY A 197 -23.68 -27.08 7.61
CA GLY A 197 -24.89 -27.43 8.33
C GLY A 197 -24.57 -28.04 9.70
N THR A 198 -25.61 -28.41 10.42
CA THR A 198 -25.49 -29.24 11.62
C THR A 198 -25.11 -30.68 11.22
N GLU A 199 -24.73 -31.52 12.19
CA GLU A 199 -24.36 -32.92 11.94
C GLU A 199 -25.43 -33.69 11.14
N ASN A 200 -26.71 -33.41 11.41
CA ASN A 200 -27.87 -34.06 10.80
C ASN A 200 -28.33 -33.41 9.49
N THR A 201 -27.73 -32.30 9.07
CA THR A 201 -28.09 -31.63 7.82
C THR A 201 -27.59 -32.45 6.61
N THR A 202 -28.45 -32.61 5.61
CA THR A 202 -28.10 -33.15 4.28
C THR A 202 -28.48 -32.16 3.19
N LEU A 203 -27.97 -32.31 1.96
CA LEU A 203 -28.32 -31.39 0.87
C LEU A 203 -29.82 -31.40 0.54
N GLU A 204 -30.48 -32.55 0.71
CA GLU A 204 -31.90 -32.73 0.45
C GLU A 204 -32.79 -32.09 1.52
N SER A 205 -32.29 -31.94 2.76
CA SER A 205 -33.07 -31.36 3.86
C SER A 205 -33.06 -29.83 3.85
N ILE A 206 -32.12 -29.19 3.14
CA ILE A 206 -31.97 -27.73 3.16
C ILE A 206 -33.16 -27.04 2.50
N GLU A 207 -33.74 -26.10 3.23
CA GLU A 207 -34.75 -25.17 2.75
C GLU A 207 -34.23 -23.72 2.71
N ARG A 208 -33.33 -23.36 3.62
CA ARG A 208 -32.84 -21.98 3.79
C ARG A 208 -31.32 -21.92 3.90
N VAL A 209 -30.71 -20.98 3.17
CA VAL A 209 -29.27 -20.73 3.18
C VAL A 209 -29.00 -19.30 3.63
N TYR A 210 -28.20 -19.15 4.70
CA TYR A 210 -27.85 -17.87 5.29
C TYR A 210 -26.41 -17.47 4.98
N SER A 211 -26.18 -16.22 4.60
CA SER A 211 -24.82 -15.65 4.56
C SER A 211 -24.84 -14.14 4.38
N HIS A 212 -23.67 -13.52 4.38
CA HIS A 212 -23.54 -12.13 3.93
C HIS A 212 -24.00 -12.00 2.46
N PRO A 213 -24.73 -10.93 2.07
CA PRO A 213 -25.22 -10.76 0.69
C PRO A 213 -24.13 -10.89 -0.39
N GLN A 214 -22.91 -10.40 -0.11
CA GLN A 214 -21.78 -10.55 -1.04
C GLN A 214 -21.31 -11.99 -1.17
N ALA A 215 -21.36 -12.79 -0.11
CA ALA A 215 -21.00 -14.21 -0.16
C ALA A 215 -22.07 -15.02 -0.92
N LEU A 216 -23.36 -14.73 -0.70
CA LEU A 216 -24.46 -15.32 -1.49
C LEU A 216 -24.27 -15.03 -2.98
N MET A 217 -23.97 -13.77 -3.34
CA MET A 217 -23.70 -13.37 -4.72
C MET A 217 -22.46 -14.09 -5.30
N GLN A 218 -21.41 -14.27 -4.50
CA GLN A 218 -20.22 -15.03 -4.90
C GLN A 218 -20.49 -16.54 -5.08
N CYS A 219 -21.56 -17.06 -4.51
CA CYS A 219 -21.96 -18.47 -4.59
C CYS A 219 -23.18 -18.69 -5.51
N SER A 220 -23.66 -17.67 -6.22
CA SER A 220 -24.89 -17.73 -7.02
C SER A 220 -24.93 -18.91 -7.99
N LYS A 221 -23.87 -19.16 -8.76
CA LYS A 221 -23.80 -20.30 -9.71
C LYS A 221 -24.02 -21.67 -9.07
N PHE A 222 -23.62 -21.83 -7.81
CA PHE A 222 -23.87 -23.05 -7.05
C PHE A 222 -25.30 -23.07 -6.54
N LEU A 223 -25.75 -21.96 -5.94
CA LEU A 223 -27.11 -21.81 -5.39
C LEU A 223 -28.20 -21.94 -6.46
N ASP A 224 -27.97 -21.48 -7.69
CA ASP A 224 -28.91 -21.56 -8.80
C ASP A 224 -29.22 -23.02 -9.21
N ARG A 225 -28.32 -23.96 -8.90
CA ARG A 225 -28.55 -25.40 -9.10
C ARG A 225 -29.51 -25.99 -8.07
N HIS A 226 -29.72 -25.27 -6.97
CA HIS A 226 -30.60 -25.61 -5.86
C HIS A 226 -31.73 -24.58 -5.74
N GLY A 227 -32.48 -24.38 -6.83
CA GLY A 227 -33.47 -23.31 -6.95
C GLY A 227 -34.63 -23.33 -5.94
N SER A 228 -34.79 -24.40 -5.16
CA SER A 228 -35.75 -24.48 -4.05
C SER A 228 -35.26 -23.83 -2.76
N TRP A 229 -33.96 -23.56 -2.62
CA TRP A 229 -33.39 -22.99 -1.40
C TRP A 229 -33.64 -21.48 -1.31
N GLN A 230 -34.22 -21.06 -0.20
CA GLN A 230 -34.39 -19.64 0.11
C GLN A 230 -33.06 -19.04 0.58
N GLN A 231 -32.56 -18.03 -0.12
CA GLN A 231 -31.34 -17.31 0.24
C GLN A 231 -31.67 -16.14 1.17
N ILE A 232 -31.05 -16.09 2.35
CA ILE A 232 -31.36 -15.09 3.38
C ILE A 232 -30.08 -14.35 3.79
N GLY A 233 -30.13 -13.02 3.71
CA GLY A 233 -29.03 -12.15 4.12
C GLY A 233 -28.81 -12.14 5.62
N ALA A 234 -27.54 -12.22 6.03
CA ALA A 234 -27.06 -12.06 7.40
C ALA A 234 -26.02 -10.94 7.48
N ALA A 235 -25.74 -10.45 8.70
CA ALA A 235 -24.80 -9.35 8.92
C ALA A 235 -23.37 -9.67 8.45
N ASN A 236 -22.89 -10.89 8.66
CA ASN A 236 -21.64 -11.40 8.09
C ASN A 236 -21.68 -12.95 8.00
N THR A 237 -20.66 -13.54 7.36
CA THR A 237 -20.56 -15.00 7.14
C THR A 237 -20.44 -15.80 8.43
N ALA A 238 -19.70 -15.31 9.42
CA ALA A 238 -19.49 -15.99 10.70
C ALA A 238 -20.75 -15.96 11.58
N VAL A 239 -21.50 -14.85 11.57
CA VAL A 239 -22.81 -14.73 12.23
C VAL A 239 -23.81 -15.71 11.63
N ALA A 240 -23.79 -15.91 10.30
CA ALA A 240 -24.63 -16.92 9.65
C ALA A 240 -24.29 -18.33 10.15
N ALA A 241 -23.00 -18.70 10.23
CA ALA A 241 -22.58 -19.99 10.78
C ALA A 241 -23.01 -20.17 12.25
N LYS A 242 -22.78 -19.15 13.10
CA LYS A 242 -23.19 -19.17 14.51
C LYS A 242 -24.70 -19.36 14.68
N LYS A 243 -25.51 -18.79 13.78
CA LYS A 243 -26.97 -19.01 13.77
C LYS A 243 -27.32 -20.49 13.57
N ILE A 244 -26.68 -21.17 12.61
CA ILE A 244 -26.90 -22.60 12.34
C ILE A 244 -26.60 -23.43 13.59
N LEU A 245 -25.49 -23.14 14.27
CA LEU A 245 -25.14 -23.81 15.53
C LEU A 245 -26.21 -23.58 16.61
N ASN A 246 -26.65 -22.33 16.80
CA ASN A 246 -27.57 -21.97 17.88
C ASN A 246 -28.98 -22.54 17.68
N GLU A 247 -29.46 -22.57 16.44
CA GLU A 247 -30.81 -23.06 16.13
C GLU A 247 -30.86 -24.57 15.96
N ASN A 248 -29.74 -25.18 15.57
CA ASN A 248 -29.59 -26.62 15.40
C ASN A 248 -30.70 -27.24 14.52
N ASP A 249 -31.15 -26.51 13.50
CA ASP A 249 -32.22 -26.88 12.58
C ASP A 249 -31.63 -27.52 11.32
N PRO A 250 -31.90 -28.82 11.03
CA PRO A 250 -31.33 -29.50 9.88
C PRO A 250 -31.85 -29.00 8.53
N THR A 251 -32.88 -28.14 8.51
CA THR A 251 -33.37 -27.49 7.28
C THR A 251 -32.61 -26.22 6.92
N GLN A 252 -31.68 -25.78 7.79
CA GLN A 252 -30.90 -24.58 7.59
C GLN A 252 -29.43 -24.92 7.28
N ALA A 253 -28.85 -24.13 6.38
CA ALA A 253 -27.42 -24.13 6.10
C ALA A 253 -26.88 -22.69 6.08
N ALA A 254 -25.57 -22.55 6.23
CA ALA A 254 -24.89 -21.28 6.07
C ALA A 254 -23.77 -21.38 5.03
N ILE A 255 -23.43 -20.25 4.43
CA ILE A 255 -22.19 -20.10 3.65
C ILE A 255 -21.21 -19.32 4.49
N CYS A 256 -20.06 -19.92 4.80
CA CYS A 256 -19.03 -19.28 5.61
C CYS A 256 -17.60 -19.70 5.21
N SER A 257 -16.61 -19.19 5.94
CA SER A 257 -15.23 -19.67 5.85
C SER A 257 -15.09 -21.06 6.47
N GLU A 258 -14.07 -21.81 6.05
CA GLU A 258 -13.65 -23.06 6.72
C GLU A 258 -13.35 -22.83 8.21
N HIS A 259 -12.67 -21.73 8.52
CA HIS A 259 -12.33 -21.34 9.89
C HIS A 259 -13.57 -21.15 10.77
N ALA A 260 -14.66 -20.56 10.24
CA ALA A 260 -15.92 -20.47 10.98
C ALA A 260 -16.56 -21.85 11.18
N ALA A 261 -16.48 -22.74 10.18
CA ALA A 261 -16.99 -24.11 10.31
C ALA A 261 -16.27 -24.87 11.43
N GLU A 262 -14.93 -24.76 11.48
CA GLU A 262 -14.09 -25.36 12.55
C GLU A 262 -14.45 -24.81 13.93
N ILE A 263 -14.52 -23.48 14.09
CA ILE A 263 -14.82 -22.84 15.39
C ILE A 263 -16.19 -23.25 15.92
N TYR A 264 -17.19 -23.32 15.04
CA TYR A 264 -18.55 -23.65 15.44
C TYR A 264 -18.86 -25.14 15.40
N GLY A 265 -17.89 -26.00 15.06
CA GLY A 265 -18.08 -27.44 14.96
C GLY A 265 -19.16 -27.85 13.94
N LEU A 266 -19.31 -27.08 12.86
CA LEU A 266 -20.32 -27.33 11.83
C LEU A 266 -19.78 -28.28 10.77
N LYS A 267 -20.67 -29.15 10.28
CA LYS A 267 -20.37 -30.09 9.22
C LYS A 267 -20.28 -29.36 7.88
N ILE A 268 -19.17 -29.53 7.19
CA ILE A 268 -19.01 -29.07 5.81
C ILE A 268 -19.79 -30.02 4.91
N LEU A 269 -20.74 -29.46 4.16
CA LEU A 269 -21.58 -30.19 3.21
C LEU A 269 -21.01 -30.11 1.79
N GLU A 270 -20.52 -28.93 1.41
CA GLU A 270 -19.86 -28.69 0.12
C GLU A 270 -18.72 -27.68 0.30
N GLU A 271 -17.60 -27.94 -0.37
CA GLU A 271 -16.38 -27.14 -0.27
C GLU A 271 -16.24 -26.17 -1.44
N LYS A 272 -15.72 -24.96 -1.16
CA LYS A 272 -15.26 -23.99 -2.18
C LYS A 272 -16.30 -23.69 -3.26
N ILE A 273 -17.53 -23.42 -2.83
CA ILE A 273 -18.71 -23.19 -3.69
C ILE A 273 -18.75 -21.79 -4.34
N ASN A 274 -17.77 -20.92 -4.05
CA ASN A 274 -17.61 -19.63 -4.72
C ASN A 274 -17.14 -19.80 -6.17
N HIS A 275 -17.66 -18.97 -7.07
CA HIS A 275 -17.33 -19.09 -8.50
C HIS A 275 -15.95 -18.53 -8.89
N ASN A 276 -15.42 -17.56 -8.15
CA ASN A 276 -14.09 -17.01 -8.38
C ASN A 276 -13.08 -17.63 -7.41
N HIS A 277 -12.27 -18.56 -7.92
CA HIS A 277 -11.22 -19.24 -7.13
C HIS A 277 -9.97 -18.38 -6.92
N ASN A 278 -9.84 -17.25 -7.62
CA ASN A 278 -8.73 -16.30 -7.46
C ASN A 278 -9.09 -15.17 -6.46
N ASN A 279 -10.20 -15.29 -5.74
CA ASN A 279 -10.57 -14.31 -4.72
C ASN A 279 -9.65 -14.45 -3.50
N SER A 280 -8.99 -13.37 -3.13
CA SER A 280 -8.09 -13.32 -1.98
C SER A 280 -8.19 -11.96 -1.30
N THR A 281 -8.02 -11.94 0.01
CA THR A 281 -7.95 -10.70 0.79
C THR A 281 -6.55 -10.58 1.37
N ARG A 282 -5.94 -9.42 1.18
CA ARG A 282 -4.68 -9.00 1.79
C ARG A 282 -5.00 -8.32 3.11
N PHE A 283 -4.41 -8.84 4.17
CA PHE A 283 -4.46 -8.31 5.52
C PHE A 283 -3.09 -7.73 5.87
N ILE A 284 -3.10 -6.66 6.65
CA ILE A 284 -1.92 -6.03 7.23
C ILE A 284 -1.90 -6.27 8.73
N VAL A 285 -0.69 -6.37 9.27
CA VAL A 285 -0.42 -6.41 10.70
C VAL A 285 0.20 -5.08 11.08
N VAL A 286 -0.42 -4.36 12.01
CA VAL A 286 0.02 -3.01 12.42
C VAL A 286 0.32 -2.94 13.91
N THR A 287 1.19 -2.01 14.29
CA THR A 287 1.54 -1.67 15.69
C THR A 287 1.81 -0.16 15.81
N ASN A 288 1.71 0.42 17.01
CA ASN A 288 2.10 1.82 17.25
C ASN A 288 3.63 2.02 17.38
N GLN A 289 4.40 0.93 17.34
CA GLN A 289 5.85 0.98 17.39
C GLN A 289 6.45 1.28 16.01
N LYS A 290 7.37 2.25 15.94
CA LYS A 290 8.18 2.52 14.73
C LYS A 290 9.26 1.46 14.56
N ILE A 291 8.87 0.24 14.25
CA ILE A 291 9.78 -0.89 14.02
C ILE A 291 9.63 -1.42 12.60
N PHE A 292 10.66 -2.10 12.12
CA PHE A 292 10.60 -2.88 10.88
C PHE A 292 11.48 -4.12 11.01
N LEU A 293 11.12 -5.19 10.33
CA LEU A 293 11.96 -6.38 10.25
C LEU A 293 13.18 -6.09 9.37
N LYS A 294 14.38 -6.46 9.81
CA LYS A 294 15.59 -6.28 8.99
C LYS A 294 15.55 -7.05 7.66
N LYS A 295 14.72 -8.10 7.59
CA LYS A 295 14.44 -8.88 6.38
C LYS A 295 13.26 -8.37 5.54
N ALA A 296 12.62 -7.28 5.96
CA ALA A 296 11.48 -6.70 5.25
C ALA A 296 11.86 -6.29 3.82
N GLN A 297 10.94 -6.47 2.88
CA GLN A 297 11.19 -6.24 1.44
C GLN A 297 10.19 -5.29 0.81
N LYS A 298 9.16 -4.86 1.55
CA LYS A 298 8.14 -3.95 1.05
C LYS A 298 8.04 -2.74 1.96
N ILE A 299 7.93 -1.57 1.36
CA ILE A 299 7.68 -0.31 2.07
C ILE A 299 6.37 0.28 1.54
N SER A 300 5.51 0.68 2.46
CA SER A 300 4.30 1.45 2.15
C SER A 300 4.50 2.89 2.60
N ILE A 301 4.20 3.83 1.71
CA ILE A 301 4.21 5.26 2.01
C ILE A 301 2.93 5.94 1.53
N CYS A 302 2.68 7.10 2.10
CA CYS A 302 1.60 8.00 1.73
C CYS A 302 2.19 9.40 1.54
N PHE A 303 1.94 10.05 0.41
CA PHE A 303 2.37 11.44 0.19
C PHE A 303 1.31 12.29 -0.50
N GLU A 304 1.36 13.60 -0.24
CA GLU A 304 0.52 14.60 -0.91
C GLU A 304 1.34 15.43 -1.89
N VAL A 305 0.72 15.80 -3.00
CA VAL A 305 1.36 16.58 -4.07
C VAL A 305 0.56 17.85 -4.36
N ALA A 306 1.21 18.85 -4.95
CA ALA A 306 0.50 19.99 -5.52
C ALA A 306 -0.34 19.54 -6.74
N HIS A 307 -1.51 20.15 -6.93
CA HIS A 307 -2.34 19.90 -8.10
C HIS A 307 -1.85 20.73 -9.31
N GLU A 308 -0.63 20.41 -9.76
CA GLU A 308 0.06 21.08 -10.85
C GLU A 308 0.65 20.03 -11.82
N SER A 309 0.78 20.39 -13.10
CA SER A 309 1.38 19.53 -14.12
C SER A 309 2.77 19.06 -13.70
N GLY A 310 3.07 17.77 -13.88
CA GLY A 310 4.38 17.17 -13.56
C GLY A 310 4.59 16.78 -12.10
N SER A 311 3.76 17.24 -11.14
CA SER A 311 3.99 17.04 -9.70
C SER A 311 4.17 15.57 -9.29
N LEU A 312 3.27 14.69 -9.74
CA LEU A 312 3.39 13.25 -9.47
C LEU A 312 4.63 12.66 -10.16
N TYR A 313 4.84 12.99 -11.44
CA TYR A 313 5.95 12.48 -12.22
C TYR A 313 7.32 12.79 -11.59
N HIS A 314 7.51 14.02 -11.10
CA HIS A 314 8.76 14.40 -10.43
C HIS A 314 9.00 13.56 -9.16
N LEU A 315 7.97 13.32 -8.36
CA LEU A 315 8.08 12.50 -7.15
C LEU A 315 8.34 11.03 -7.48
N LEU A 316 7.64 10.48 -8.48
CA LEU A 316 7.88 9.10 -8.92
C LEU A 316 9.29 8.90 -9.49
N SER A 317 9.91 9.96 -10.01
CA SER A 317 11.28 9.90 -10.51
C SER A 317 12.34 9.59 -9.43
N HIS A 318 12.01 9.73 -8.14
CA HIS A 318 12.88 9.30 -7.05
C HIS A 318 13.00 7.78 -6.95
N PHE A 319 11.96 7.02 -7.33
CA PHE A 319 12.04 5.55 -7.36
C PHE A 319 12.92 5.10 -8.53
N ILE A 320 12.65 5.62 -9.73
CA ILE A 320 13.40 5.30 -10.95
C ILE A 320 14.91 5.54 -10.76
N TYR A 321 15.29 6.68 -10.19
CA TYR A 321 16.71 7.01 -10.03
C TYR A 321 17.44 6.18 -8.98
N ASN A 322 16.72 5.59 -8.04
CA ASN A 322 17.29 4.74 -6.99
C ASN A 322 17.06 3.25 -7.30
N ASP A 323 16.66 2.92 -8.54
CA ASP A 323 16.36 1.55 -8.99
C ASP A 323 15.36 0.82 -8.08
N LEU A 324 14.36 1.54 -7.56
CA LEU A 324 13.31 1.00 -6.70
C LEU A 324 12.07 0.62 -7.51
N ASN A 325 11.64 -0.64 -7.40
CA ASN A 325 10.46 -1.15 -8.08
C ASN A 325 9.19 -0.82 -7.29
N MET A 326 8.22 -0.16 -7.94
CA MET A 326 6.91 0.09 -7.33
C MET A 326 5.96 -1.07 -7.62
N THR A 327 5.27 -1.55 -6.59
CA THR A 327 4.29 -2.65 -6.70
C THR A 327 2.85 -2.17 -6.62
N LYS A 328 2.61 -0.95 -6.12
CA LYS A 328 1.27 -0.35 -6.02
C LYS A 328 1.34 1.17 -6.09
N ILE A 329 0.36 1.78 -6.75
CA ILE A 329 0.06 3.21 -6.62
C ILE A 329 -1.46 3.43 -6.65
N GLU A 330 -1.98 4.13 -5.65
CA GLU A 330 -3.40 4.46 -5.56
C GLU A 330 -3.59 5.92 -5.19
N SER A 331 -4.53 6.61 -5.86
CA SER A 331 -4.86 8.01 -5.58
C SER A 331 -6.16 8.13 -4.80
N ARG A 332 -6.17 9.00 -3.79
CA ARG A 332 -7.35 9.32 -2.98
C ARG A 332 -7.56 10.84 -2.93
N PRO A 333 -8.78 11.34 -3.19
CA PRO A 333 -9.10 12.74 -2.94
C PRO A 333 -8.91 13.10 -1.46
N ILE A 334 -8.41 14.29 -1.19
CA ILE A 334 -8.24 14.78 0.18
C ILE A 334 -9.54 15.45 0.63
N GLU A 335 -10.09 15.01 1.76
CA GLU A 335 -11.28 15.63 2.33
C GLU A 335 -11.05 17.11 2.65
N GLY A 336 -12.00 17.98 2.30
CA GLY A 336 -11.90 19.42 2.50
C GLY A 336 -10.98 20.18 1.53
N LYS A 337 -10.25 19.51 0.63
CA LYS A 337 -9.41 20.15 -0.40
C LYS A 337 -9.84 19.74 -1.81
N THR A 338 -10.51 20.63 -2.52
CA THR A 338 -11.01 20.36 -3.87
C THR A 338 -9.86 20.07 -4.84
N TRP A 339 -9.91 18.90 -5.49
CA TRP A 339 -8.95 18.45 -6.51
C TRP A 339 -7.53 18.20 -6.02
N GLU A 340 -7.28 18.20 -4.71
CA GLU A 340 -6.01 17.71 -4.17
C GLU A 340 -6.11 16.21 -3.87
N TYR A 341 -5.00 15.50 -4.12
CA TYR A 341 -4.93 14.05 -4.00
C TYR A 341 -3.75 13.64 -3.13
N ARG A 342 -3.99 12.57 -2.39
CA ARG A 342 -3.01 11.80 -1.65
C ARG A 342 -2.73 10.51 -2.40
N PHE A 343 -1.47 10.10 -2.43
CA PHE A 343 -1.02 8.89 -3.12
C PHE A 343 -0.48 7.89 -2.12
N PHE A 344 -0.99 6.67 -2.20
CA PHE A 344 -0.50 5.51 -1.46
C PHE A 344 0.34 4.66 -2.39
N VAL A 345 1.57 4.39 -1.98
CA VAL A 345 2.55 3.68 -2.81
C VAL A 345 3.17 2.54 -2.01
N ASP A 346 3.15 1.35 -2.59
CA ASP A 346 3.97 0.22 -2.15
C ASP A 346 5.15 0.07 -3.12
N PHE A 347 6.34 -0.13 -2.59
CA PHE A 347 7.55 -0.39 -3.38
C PHE A 347 8.47 -1.38 -2.67
N GLU A 348 9.33 -2.03 -3.45
CA GLU A 348 10.32 -2.98 -2.95
C GLU A 348 11.51 -2.24 -2.32
N GLY A 349 11.92 -2.69 -1.14
CA GLY A 349 13.10 -2.19 -0.45
C GLY A 349 13.08 -2.38 1.06
N ASN A 350 14.21 -2.06 1.70
CA ASN A 350 14.36 -2.05 3.14
C ASN A 350 14.80 -0.67 3.64
N MET A 351 14.27 -0.23 4.79
CA MET A 351 14.67 1.04 5.43
C MET A 351 16.16 1.12 5.78
N GLY A 352 16.86 -0.02 5.85
CA GLY A 352 18.30 -0.11 5.98
C GLY A 352 19.07 0.38 4.76
N ASP A 353 18.47 0.29 3.56
CA ASP A 353 19.15 0.48 2.29
C ASP A 353 19.42 1.95 1.99
N ALA A 354 20.59 2.23 1.39
CA ALA A 354 20.97 3.59 1.00
C ALA A 354 20.04 4.16 -0.08
N ALA A 355 19.65 3.33 -1.06
CA ALA A 355 18.73 3.71 -2.14
C ALA A 355 17.36 4.15 -1.60
N VAL A 356 16.80 3.39 -0.66
CA VAL A 356 15.52 3.71 0.01
C VAL A 356 15.64 5.01 0.81
N LYS A 357 16.69 5.16 1.63
CA LYS A 357 16.92 6.40 2.41
C LYS A 357 17.02 7.63 1.51
N ASN A 358 17.71 7.49 0.37
CA ASN A 358 17.84 8.55 -0.62
C ASN A 358 16.50 8.93 -1.24
N ALA A 359 15.70 7.93 -1.66
CA ALA A 359 14.38 8.15 -2.25
C ALA A 359 13.43 8.81 -1.24
N ILE A 360 13.35 8.29 -0.01
CA ILE A 360 12.49 8.84 1.06
C ILE A 360 12.85 10.30 1.38
N ARG A 361 14.16 10.66 1.38
CA ARG A 361 14.54 12.07 1.59
C ARG A 361 14.07 12.95 0.44
N GLY A 362 14.30 12.54 -0.81
CA GLY A 362 13.87 13.31 -1.97
C GLY A 362 12.35 13.55 -1.95
N LEU A 363 11.59 12.49 -1.69
CA LEU A 363 10.14 12.55 -1.52
C LEU A 363 9.76 13.52 -0.39
N ARG A 364 10.42 13.48 0.77
CA ARG A 364 10.13 14.35 1.91
C ARG A 364 10.39 15.84 1.63
N GLU A 365 11.44 16.15 0.88
CA GLU A 365 11.82 17.54 0.55
C GLU A 365 10.93 18.12 -0.56
N GLU A 366 10.38 17.29 -1.44
CA GLU A 366 9.65 17.73 -2.64
C GLU A 366 8.13 17.54 -2.55
N SER A 367 7.62 16.71 -1.62
CA SER A 367 6.18 16.53 -1.38
C SER A 367 5.61 17.58 -0.40
N LYS A 368 4.28 17.75 -0.39
CA LYS A 368 3.61 18.58 0.63
C LYS A 368 3.62 17.91 2.00
N SER A 369 3.44 16.59 2.01
CA SER A 369 3.51 15.73 3.18
C SER A 369 4.00 14.35 2.77
N LEU A 370 4.66 13.65 3.69
CA LEU A 370 5.10 12.26 3.52
C LEU A 370 4.94 11.54 4.85
N LYS A 371 4.13 10.49 4.86
CA LYS A 371 4.00 9.53 5.96
C LYS A 371 4.52 8.18 5.50
N ILE A 372 5.35 7.56 6.33
CA ILE A 372 5.77 6.17 6.09
C ILE A 372 4.80 5.28 6.86
N LEU A 373 4.12 4.40 6.14
CA LEU A 373 3.10 3.52 6.69
C LEU A 373 3.70 2.22 7.22
N GLY A 374 4.90 1.83 6.80
CA GLY A 374 5.59 0.66 7.35
C GLY A 374 6.66 0.09 6.41
N ASN A 375 7.48 -0.83 6.93
CA ASN A 375 8.40 -1.66 6.16
C ASN A 375 8.29 -3.11 6.68
N TYR A 376 7.85 -4.02 5.81
CA TYR A 376 7.45 -5.38 6.17
C TYR A 376 7.80 -6.43 5.12
#